data_AF-Q57V25-F1
#
_entry.id   AF-Q57V25-F1
#
_cell.length_a   1.000
_cell.length_b   1.000
_cell.length_c   1.000
_cell.angle_alpha   90.00
_cell.angle_beta   90.00
_cell.angle_gamma   90.00
#
_symmetry.space_group_name_H-M   'P 1'
#
loop_
_entity.id
_entity.type
_entity.pdbx_description
1 polymer ?
#
loop_
_entity_poly.entity_id
_entity_poly.type
_entity_poly.pdbx_seq_one_letter_code
_entity_poly.pdbx_strand_id
1 'polypeptide(L)'
;MGCQRMGTYPIAGVEDVRRAVVLEVNDFCISVKLPPASELRKDSRYGINLDAQVVGFNARRVRDEYELAFRMYLTGNDLEKYARRCTVGYLFLPSGEEHYLGPLIFGSDSVCSAMLVGEVPSNVEVCFECLSLPRGMTALMPACFRLAEIMATILDADVHNASVASSHMQNLVKLFPSYGDCMMQFDNWTKFVECAEAQLGLWCTRRYTEDEIKKYGFRNVAHYEEPRLVSKRFIYDYVDGDVGKDALHHEKFEELKKLVAAALNSCTDCRRPSHLCKKHLTEISSMPCVLQLNPPNYLAPVTAEGIVWRIVLQDPLHPLRVVWERKVTRVPDFR
;
A
#
# COMPACT_ATOMS: atom_id res chain seq x y z
N MET A 1 -12.01 -32.47 -6.86
CA MET A 1 -10.75 -33.13 -7.23
C MET A 1 -9.77 -32.93 -6.09
N GLY A 2 -9.30 -34.02 -5.49
CA GLY A 2 -8.56 -34.01 -4.24
C GLY A 2 -7.15 -33.47 -4.39
N CYS A 3 -6.78 -32.52 -3.54
CA CYS A 3 -5.42 -32.05 -3.37
C CYS A 3 -4.63 -33.16 -2.66
N GLN A 4 -3.89 -33.97 -3.43
CA GLN A 4 -2.85 -34.82 -2.87
C GLN A 4 -1.76 -33.90 -2.33
N ARG A 5 -1.65 -33.82 -1.00
CA ARG A 5 -0.43 -33.33 -0.33
C ARG A 5 0.71 -34.24 -0.78
N MET A 6 1.46 -33.82 -1.81
CA MET A 6 2.74 -34.44 -2.10
C MET A 6 3.66 -34.17 -0.91
N GLY A 7 4.24 -35.25 -0.42
CA GLY A 7 4.93 -35.31 0.85
C GLY A 7 6.01 -34.23 0.99
N THR A 8 6.16 -33.76 2.22
CA THR A 8 7.38 -33.11 2.69
C THR A 8 8.56 -34.00 2.33
N TYR A 9 9.35 -33.61 1.32
CA TYR A 9 10.63 -34.24 1.08
C TYR A 9 11.50 -34.01 2.32
N PRO A 10 12.00 -35.06 2.99
CA PRO A 10 12.96 -34.88 4.05
C PRO A 10 14.21 -34.25 3.43
N ILE A 11 14.52 -33.03 3.86
CA ILE A 11 15.71 -32.31 3.40
C ILE A 11 16.93 -33.08 3.90
N ALA A 12 17.59 -33.81 2.99
CA ALA A 12 18.88 -34.42 3.27
C ALA A 12 19.92 -33.31 3.47
N GLY A 13 20.56 -33.26 4.65
CA GLY A 13 21.79 -32.49 4.87
C GLY A 13 21.71 -31.23 5.74
N VAL A 14 20.61 -30.96 6.47
CA VAL A 14 20.56 -29.83 7.42
C VAL A 14 20.69 -30.33 8.85
N GLU A 15 21.94 -30.53 9.30
CA GLU A 15 22.28 -30.94 10.68
C GLU A 15 22.08 -29.83 11.74
N ASP A 16 21.62 -28.63 11.36
CA ASP A 16 21.31 -27.56 12.32
C ASP A 16 19.99 -26.85 11.94
N VAL A 17 18.88 -27.46 12.36
CA VAL A 17 17.49 -27.01 12.10
C VAL A 17 17.15 -25.71 12.87
N ARG A 18 18.04 -25.24 13.75
CA ARG A 18 17.72 -24.16 14.69
C ARG A 18 17.58 -22.78 14.02
N ARG A 19 18.10 -22.60 12.80
CA ARG A 19 18.07 -21.32 12.06
C ARG A 19 17.78 -21.48 10.56
N ALA A 20 16.67 -22.11 10.19
CA ALA A 20 16.26 -22.18 8.78
C ALA A 20 15.08 -21.24 8.50
N VAL A 21 15.24 -20.39 7.48
CA VAL A 21 14.12 -19.76 6.77
C VAL A 21 13.70 -20.72 5.67
N VAL A 22 12.43 -21.10 5.65
CA VAL A 22 11.87 -21.79 4.49
C VAL A 22 11.30 -20.74 3.56
N LEU A 23 11.75 -20.78 2.32
CA LEU A 23 11.25 -20.01 1.20
C LEU A 23 10.61 -20.98 0.21
N GLU A 24 9.31 -20.87 0.00
CA GLU A 24 8.60 -21.56 -1.06
C GLU A 24 8.43 -20.60 -2.25
N VAL A 25 8.72 -21.07 -3.46
CA VAL A 25 8.52 -20.35 -4.71
C VAL A 25 7.61 -21.20 -5.59
N ASN A 26 6.33 -20.84 -5.74
CA ASN A 26 5.33 -21.62 -6.50
C ASN A 26 5.39 -23.14 -6.20
N ASP A 27 5.25 -23.49 -4.92
CA ASP A 27 5.33 -24.86 -4.37
C ASP A 27 6.72 -25.54 -4.41
N PHE A 28 7.76 -24.87 -4.94
CA PHE A 28 9.14 -25.32 -4.80
C PHE A 28 9.74 -24.81 -3.48
N CYS A 29 9.92 -25.71 -2.51
CA CYS A 29 10.42 -25.37 -1.18
C CYS A 29 11.95 -25.40 -1.10
N ILE A 30 12.53 -24.35 -0.50
CA ILE A 30 13.97 -24.20 -0.31
C ILE A 30 14.21 -23.79 1.14
N SER A 31 15.15 -24.45 1.80
CA SER A 31 15.59 -24.07 3.14
C SER A 31 16.86 -23.24 3.03
N VAL A 32 16.80 -21.99 3.48
CA VAL A 32 17.92 -21.06 3.57
C VAL A 32 18.37 -20.98 5.02
N LYS A 33 19.65 -21.26 5.30
CA LYS A 33 20.20 -21.06 6.66
C LYS A 33 20.29 -19.57 6.94
N LEU A 34 19.62 -19.11 7.99
CA LEU A 34 19.68 -17.73 8.44
C LEU A 34 21.02 -17.50 9.14
N PRO A 35 21.82 -16.50 8.72
CA PRO A 35 23.06 -16.19 9.40
C PRO A 35 22.80 -15.63 10.82
N PRO A 36 23.82 -15.59 11.69
CA PRO A 36 23.73 -14.87 12.96
C PRO A 36 23.23 -13.42 12.76
N ALA A 37 22.51 -12.88 13.75
CA ALA A 37 21.92 -11.55 13.63
C ALA A 37 22.94 -10.44 13.29
N SER A 38 24.20 -10.59 13.73
CA SER A 38 25.33 -9.71 13.43
C SER A 38 25.74 -9.65 11.95
N GLU A 39 25.32 -10.64 11.16
CA GLU A 39 25.65 -10.81 9.74
C GLU A 39 24.47 -10.50 8.81
N LEU A 40 23.29 -10.18 9.37
CA LEU A 40 22.12 -9.75 8.62
C LEU A 40 22.35 -8.38 7.99
N ARG A 41 22.81 -8.38 6.75
CA ARG A 41 23.14 -7.19 5.97
C ARG A 41 22.73 -7.40 4.52
N LYS A 42 22.31 -6.31 3.87
CA LYS A 42 21.78 -6.34 2.49
C LYS A 42 22.82 -6.76 1.43
N ASP A 43 24.11 -6.63 1.74
CA ASP A 43 25.23 -7.05 0.91
C ASP A 43 25.55 -8.56 1.03
N SER A 44 25.08 -9.23 2.08
CA SER A 44 25.24 -10.68 2.27
C SER A 44 24.19 -11.46 1.46
N ARG A 45 24.52 -11.78 0.21
CA ARG A 45 23.63 -12.49 -0.72
C ARG A 45 23.92 -13.98 -0.80
N TYR A 46 22.87 -14.79 -0.83
CA TYR A 46 22.93 -16.24 -0.93
C TYR A 46 22.30 -16.69 -2.24
N GLY A 47 23.11 -17.33 -3.10
CA GLY A 47 22.62 -17.92 -4.35
C GLY A 47 21.73 -19.12 -4.09
N ILE A 48 20.60 -19.17 -4.76
CA ILE A 48 19.61 -20.23 -4.69
C ILE A 48 19.32 -20.71 -6.10
N ASN A 49 19.43 -22.02 -6.33
CA ASN A 49 19.01 -22.64 -7.58
C ASN A 49 17.52 -22.95 -7.51
N LEU A 50 16.79 -22.50 -8.52
CA LEU A 50 15.38 -22.80 -8.72
C LEU A 50 15.25 -23.85 -9.83
N ASP A 51 14.37 -24.82 -9.62
CA ASP A 51 13.90 -25.64 -10.74
C ASP A 51 12.92 -24.81 -11.57
N ALA A 52 13.46 -24.14 -12.61
CA ALA A 52 12.68 -23.24 -13.46
C ALA A 52 11.50 -23.95 -14.15
N GLN A 53 11.58 -25.27 -14.38
CA GLN A 53 10.48 -26.03 -14.97
C GLN A 53 9.36 -26.24 -13.96
N VAL A 54 9.68 -26.66 -12.73
CA VAL A 54 8.69 -26.86 -11.66
C VAL A 54 8.05 -25.53 -11.26
N VAL A 55 8.86 -24.50 -11.01
CA VAL A 55 8.38 -23.16 -10.64
C VAL A 55 7.51 -22.59 -11.76
N GLY A 56 7.95 -22.68 -13.02
CA GLY A 56 7.19 -22.20 -14.17
C GLY A 56 5.89 -22.97 -14.42
N PHE A 57 5.87 -24.27 -14.19
CA PHE A 57 4.66 -25.09 -14.30
C PHE A 57 3.59 -24.70 -13.27
N ASN A 58 4.01 -24.34 -12.06
CA ASN A 58 3.12 -23.90 -10.98
C ASN A 58 2.86 -22.38 -10.96
N ALA A 59 3.50 -21.62 -11.86
CA ALA A 59 3.32 -20.18 -11.93
C ALA A 59 2.00 -19.78 -12.59
N ARG A 60 1.26 -18.88 -11.95
CA ARG A 60 0.12 -18.21 -12.59
C ARG A 60 0.66 -17.36 -13.75
N ARG A 61 0.01 -17.47 -14.91
CA ARG A 61 0.30 -16.59 -16.06
C ARG A 61 -0.54 -15.33 -15.96
N VAL A 62 0.12 -14.18 -16.03
CA VAL A 62 -0.52 -12.86 -16.05
C VAL A 62 -0.06 -12.16 -17.32
N ARG A 63 -0.95 -12.12 -18.33
CA ARG A 63 -0.59 -11.70 -19.71
C ARG A 63 0.60 -12.52 -20.22
N ASP A 64 1.70 -11.87 -20.57
CA ASP A 64 2.91 -12.50 -21.11
C ASP A 64 3.95 -12.86 -20.03
N GLU A 65 3.68 -12.57 -18.76
CA GLU A 65 4.60 -12.79 -17.63
C GLU A 65 4.19 -13.99 -16.75
N TYR A 66 5.17 -14.56 -16.05
CA TYR A 66 5.00 -15.54 -14.99
C TYR A 66 4.93 -14.86 -13.62
N GLU A 67 4.02 -15.29 -12.77
CA GLU A 67 3.97 -14.88 -11.38
C GLU A 67 4.78 -15.81 -10.49
N LEU A 68 5.87 -15.27 -9.95
CA LEU A 68 6.62 -15.91 -8.88
C LEU A 68 5.94 -15.58 -7.56
N ALA A 69 5.32 -16.57 -6.92
CA ALA A 69 4.66 -16.45 -5.63
C ALA A 69 5.57 -17.01 -4.54
N PHE A 70 5.91 -16.15 -3.59
CA PHE A 70 6.81 -16.45 -2.48
C PHE A 70 6.02 -16.66 -1.20
N ARG A 71 6.38 -17.70 -0.46
CA ARG A 71 5.97 -17.90 0.92
C ARG A 71 7.20 -18.06 1.79
N MET A 72 7.34 -17.20 2.79
CA MET A 72 8.49 -17.19 3.69
C MET A 72 8.05 -17.41 5.13
N TYR A 73 8.69 -18.35 5.82
CA TYR A 73 8.47 -18.57 7.24
C TYR A 73 9.74 -19.08 7.91
N LEU A 74 9.83 -18.90 9.22
CA LEU A 74 10.99 -19.31 10.01
C LEU A 74 10.68 -20.56 10.83
N THR A 75 11.59 -21.55 10.81
CA THR A 75 11.39 -22.82 11.53
C THR A 75 11.83 -22.79 12.99
N GLY A 76 12.62 -21.79 13.38
CA GLY A 76 13.20 -21.64 14.72
C GLY A 76 12.85 -20.30 15.37
N ASN A 77 13.14 -20.16 16.67
CA ASN A 77 12.88 -18.94 17.44
C ASN A 77 14.18 -18.25 17.93
N ASP A 78 15.30 -18.48 17.25
CA ASP A 78 16.63 -18.11 17.74
C ASP A 78 17.02 -16.64 17.53
N LEU A 79 16.23 -15.82 16.82
CA LEU A 79 16.50 -14.38 16.75
C LEU A 79 16.06 -13.67 18.02
N GLU A 80 16.81 -12.66 18.43
CA GLU A 80 16.45 -11.76 19.52
C GLU A 80 15.15 -11.00 19.20
N LYS A 81 14.33 -10.73 20.23
CA LYS A 81 12.98 -10.14 20.11
C LYS A 81 12.90 -8.89 19.21
N TYR A 82 13.93 -8.03 19.23
CA TYR A 82 14.00 -6.86 18.36
C TYR A 82 14.24 -7.25 16.89
N ALA A 83 15.26 -8.08 16.62
CA ALA A 83 15.56 -8.59 15.29
C ALA A 83 14.34 -9.32 14.69
N ARG A 84 13.52 -10.01 15.51
CA ARG A 84 12.27 -10.65 15.06
C ARG A 84 11.29 -9.72 14.36
N ARG A 85 11.28 -8.44 14.68
CA ARG A 85 10.33 -7.46 14.14
C ARG A 85 10.90 -6.64 12.99
N CYS A 86 12.22 -6.63 12.87
CA CYS A 86 12.93 -5.75 11.95
C CYS A 86 13.69 -6.51 10.86
N THR A 87 13.84 -7.84 10.99
CA THR A 87 14.49 -8.64 9.96
C THR A 87 13.55 -8.86 8.79
N VAL A 88 14.01 -8.50 7.61
CA VAL A 88 13.27 -8.63 6.35
C VAL A 88 14.07 -9.44 5.34
N GLY A 89 13.37 -10.12 4.44
CA GLY A 89 13.97 -10.81 3.31
C GLY A 89 13.87 -9.97 2.04
N TYR A 90 14.92 -10.04 1.22
CA TYR A 90 14.91 -9.54 -0.15
C TYR A 90 15.32 -10.65 -1.10
N LEU A 91 14.76 -10.61 -2.31
CA LEU A 91 15.14 -11.46 -3.42
C LEU A 91 15.67 -10.59 -4.56
N PHE A 92 16.78 -11.00 -5.15
CA PHE A 92 17.38 -10.35 -6.31
C PHE A 92 17.29 -11.29 -7.50
N LEU A 93 16.69 -10.78 -8.57
CA LEU A 93 16.62 -11.46 -9.83
C LEU A 93 17.93 -11.31 -10.62
N PRO A 94 18.23 -12.23 -11.54
CA PRO A 94 19.32 -12.06 -12.50
C PRO A 94 19.20 -10.78 -13.35
N SER A 95 17.98 -10.25 -13.53
CA SER A 95 17.73 -8.97 -14.19
C SER A 95 18.27 -7.75 -13.43
N GLY A 96 18.65 -7.93 -12.16
CA GLY A 96 19.04 -6.85 -11.25
C GLY A 96 17.87 -6.24 -10.48
N GLU A 97 16.64 -6.68 -10.74
CA GLU A 97 15.47 -6.25 -9.98
C GLU A 97 15.50 -6.81 -8.55
N GLU A 98 15.11 -5.96 -7.60
CA GLU A 98 14.99 -6.29 -6.18
C GLU A 98 13.52 -6.45 -5.81
N HIS A 99 13.21 -7.52 -5.09
CA HIS A 99 11.87 -7.83 -4.59
C HIS A 99 11.87 -7.94 -3.07
N TYR A 100 10.95 -7.24 -2.43
CA TYR A 100 10.76 -7.28 -0.99
C TYR A 100 9.91 -8.50 -0.61
N LEU A 101 10.51 -9.48 0.07
CA LEU A 101 9.81 -10.70 0.48
C LEU A 101 8.93 -10.46 1.71
N GLY A 102 9.29 -9.50 2.56
CA GLY A 102 8.59 -9.20 3.80
C GLY A 102 9.40 -9.47 5.07
N PRO A 103 8.80 -9.21 6.25
CA PRO A 103 9.41 -9.49 7.54
C PRO A 103 9.49 -10.99 7.86
N LEU A 104 10.49 -11.40 8.63
CA LEU A 104 10.53 -12.72 9.27
C LEU A 104 9.67 -12.71 10.53
N ILE A 105 8.36 -12.88 10.39
CA ILE A 105 7.45 -12.88 11.54
C ILE A 105 7.47 -14.26 12.23
N PHE A 106 7.65 -14.24 13.56
CA PHE A 106 7.77 -15.43 14.39
C PHE A 106 6.40 -15.85 14.90
N GLY A 107 6.06 -17.13 14.74
CA GLY A 107 4.81 -17.70 15.27
C GLY A 107 3.54 -17.19 14.58
N SER A 108 3.66 -16.48 13.47
CA SER A 108 2.55 -16.16 12.57
C SER A 108 2.50 -17.14 11.41
N ASP A 109 1.40 -17.09 10.68
CA ASP A 109 1.34 -17.62 9.33
C ASP A 109 2.49 -17.06 8.48
N SER A 110 2.84 -17.81 7.45
CA SER A 110 3.88 -17.44 6.50
C SER A 110 3.64 -16.08 5.85
N VAL A 111 4.72 -15.32 5.63
CA VAL A 111 4.68 -14.07 4.91
C VAL A 111 4.66 -14.35 3.41
N CYS A 112 3.65 -13.82 2.72
CA CYS A 112 3.47 -14.05 1.30
C CYS A 112 3.74 -12.78 0.50
N SER A 113 4.39 -12.94 -0.66
CA SER A 113 4.59 -11.88 -1.66
C SER A 113 4.65 -12.50 -3.05
N ALA A 114 4.59 -11.69 -4.09
CA ALA A 114 4.67 -12.16 -5.47
C ALA A 114 5.25 -11.08 -6.38
N MET A 115 5.90 -11.50 -7.45
CA MET A 115 6.37 -10.61 -8.50
C MET A 115 6.14 -11.22 -9.88
N LEU A 116 5.98 -10.36 -10.89
CA LEU A 116 5.93 -10.80 -12.28
C LEU A 116 7.33 -10.84 -12.87
N VAL A 117 7.60 -11.82 -13.75
CA VAL A 117 8.84 -11.96 -14.51
C VAL A 117 8.54 -12.39 -15.94
N GLY A 118 9.34 -11.93 -16.91
CA GLY A 118 9.22 -12.38 -18.31
C GLY A 118 9.54 -13.87 -18.47
N GLU A 119 10.59 -14.34 -17.81
CA GLU A 119 11.01 -15.74 -17.77
C GLU A 119 11.31 -16.16 -16.33
N VAL A 120 11.03 -17.42 -16.01
CA VAL A 120 11.33 -17.97 -14.68
C VAL A 120 12.84 -18.20 -14.57
N PRO A 121 13.54 -17.52 -13.65
CA PRO A 121 14.98 -17.67 -13.52
C PRO A 121 15.34 -19.04 -12.94
N SER A 122 16.44 -19.63 -13.40
CA SER A 122 17.02 -20.84 -12.80
C SER A 122 17.80 -20.57 -11.52
N ASN A 123 18.12 -19.31 -11.24
CA ASN A 123 18.84 -18.89 -10.05
C ASN A 123 18.35 -17.52 -9.57
N VAL A 124 18.32 -17.35 -8.25
CA VAL A 124 18.03 -16.07 -7.59
C VAL A 124 19.01 -15.88 -6.44
N GLU A 125 19.18 -14.64 -5.99
CA GLU A 125 19.90 -14.38 -4.73
C GLU A 125 18.91 -13.94 -3.66
N VAL A 126 19.08 -14.42 -2.44
CA VAL A 126 18.30 -13.95 -1.29
C VAL A 126 19.24 -13.30 -0.29
N CYS A 127 18.81 -12.20 0.33
CA CYS A 127 19.49 -11.61 1.47
C CYS A 127 18.51 -11.35 2.60
N PHE A 128 19.04 -11.20 3.81
CA PHE A 128 18.27 -10.79 4.98
C PHE A 128 18.93 -9.58 5.63
N GLU A 129 18.12 -8.60 5.99
CA GLU A 129 18.58 -7.35 6.58
C GLU A 129 17.77 -7.07 7.85
N CYS A 130 18.46 -6.68 8.93
CA CYS A 130 17.78 -6.17 10.13
C CYS A 130 17.65 -4.64 10.02
N LEU A 131 16.44 -4.17 9.73
CA LEU A 131 16.17 -2.74 9.57
C LEU A 131 16.37 -1.97 10.88
N SER A 132 16.96 -0.78 10.79
CA SER A 132 17.08 0.14 11.93
C SER A 132 15.75 0.86 12.20
N LEU A 133 14.77 0.15 12.76
CA LEU A 133 13.45 0.72 13.08
C LEU A 133 13.38 1.26 14.52
N PRO A 134 12.64 2.36 14.76
CA PRO A 134 12.35 2.84 16.11
C PRO A 134 11.77 1.74 17.01
N ARG A 135 12.07 1.80 18.32
CA ARG A 135 11.51 0.84 19.29
C ARG A 135 9.99 0.87 19.24
N GLY A 136 9.38 -0.31 19.06
CA GLY A 136 7.93 -0.48 18.96
C GLY A 136 7.40 -0.59 17.54
N MET A 137 8.17 -0.18 16.52
CA MET A 137 7.81 -0.41 15.13
C MET A 137 8.15 -1.84 14.69
N THR A 138 7.47 -2.29 13.64
CA THR A 138 7.68 -3.58 12.97
C THR A 138 7.80 -3.32 11.48
N ALA A 139 8.66 -4.07 10.79
CA ALA A 139 8.77 -3.99 9.36
C ALA A 139 7.41 -4.30 8.70
N LEU A 140 7.06 -3.52 7.67
CA LEU A 140 5.77 -3.62 7.00
C LEU A 140 5.63 -4.94 6.24
N MET A 141 4.49 -5.60 6.35
CA MET A 141 4.17 -6.74 5.47
C MET A 141 4.08 -6.30 4.00
N PRO A 142 4.29 -7.21 3.03
CA PRO A 142 4.08 -6.92 1.60
C PRO A 142 2.70 -6.30 1.30
N ALA A 143 1.64 -6.78 1.97
CA ALA A 143 0.31 -6.18 1.90
C ALA A 143 0.27 -4.72 2.39
N CYS A 144 1.05 -4.38 3.44
CA CYS A 144 1.17 -3.02 3.95
C CYS A 144 1.89 -2.08 3.00
N PHE A 145 2.96 -2.55 2.35
CA PHE A 145 3.59 -1.84 1.24
C PHE A 145 2.57 -1.58 0.14
N ARG A 146 1.82 -2.61 -0.26
CA ARG A 146 0.82 -2.49 -1.31
C ARG A 146 -0.24 -1.44 -0.99
N LEU A 147 -0.79 -1.48 0.22
CA LEU A 147 -1.80 -0.51 0.66
C LEU A 147 -1.24 0.91 0.69
N ALA A 148 -0.02 1.09 1.21
CA ALA A 148 0.65 2.39 1.25
C ALA A 148 0.87 2.98 -0.14
N GLU A 149 1.23 2.16 -1.12
CA GLU A 149 1.42 2.62 -2.49
C GLU A 149 0.10 2.93 -3.20
N ILE A 150 -0.98 2.22 -2.90
CA ILE A 150 -2.33 2.60 -3.32
C ILE A 150 -2.68 3.98 -2.75
N MET A 151 -2.44 4.21 -1.45
CA MET A 151 -2.66 5.52 -0.83
C MET A 151 -1.82 6.61 -1.50
N ALA A 152 -0.55 6.36 -1.76
CA ALA A 152 0.33 7.31 -2.45
C ALA A 152 -0.19 7.64 -3.86
N THR A 153 -0.70 6.63 -4.58
CA THR A 153 -1.31 6.81 -5.91
C THR A 153 -2.57 7.65 -5.85
N ILE A 154 -3.42 7.43 -4.84
CA ILE A 154 -4.62 8.24 -4.57
C ILE A 154 -4.24 9.70 -4.31
N LEU A 155 -3.23 9.93 -3.46
CA LEU A 155 -2.75 11.28 -3.14
C LEU A 155 -2.16 11.98 -4.37
N ASP A 156 -1.37 11.26 -5.18
CA ASP A 156 -0.76 11.78 -6.40
C ASP A 156 -1.79 12.09 -7.50
N ALA A 157 -2.97 11.49 -7.44
CA ALA A 157 -4.06 11.70 -8.39
C ALA A 157 -5.03 12.81 -7.97
N ASP A 158 -4.84 13.48 -6.82
CA ASP A 158 -5.69 14.59 -6.41
C ASP A 158 -5.47 15.80 -7.33
N VAL A 159 -6.50 16.14 -8.11
CA VAL A 159 -6.46 17.21 -9.11
C VAL A 159 -6.27 18.62 -8.52
N HIS A 160 -6.51 18.79 -7.22
CA HIS A 160 -6.32 20.06 -6.52
C HIS A 160 -4.96 20.13 -5.82
N ASN A 161 -4.13 19.08 -5.93
CA ASN A 161 -2.89 18.93 -5.15
C ASN A 161 -3.13 19.05 -3.63
N ALA A 162 -4.37 18.82 -3.20
CA ALA A 162 -4.83 19.05 -1.84
C ALA A 162 -4.42 17.88 -0.93
N SER A 163 -4.46 18.10 0.38
CA SER A 163 -4.28 17.02 1.33
C SER A 163 -5.59 16.23 1.51
N VAL A 164 -5.46 14.99 1.98
CA VAL A 164 -6.61 14.10 2.24
C VAL A 164 -6.67 13.77 3.72
N ALA A 165 -7.82 14.01 4.37
CA ALA A 165 -8.03 13.61 5.76
C ALA A 165 -7.77 12.10 5.93
N SER A 166 -7.11 11.72 7.03
CA SER A 166 -6.70 10.34 7.28
C SER A 166 -7.87 9.35 7.27
N SER A 167 -9.00 9.72 7.85
CA SER A 167 -10.26 8.99 7.91
C SER A 167 -10.90 8.83 6.52
N HIS A 168 -10.77 9.85 5.67
CA HIS A 168 -11.22 9.78 4.29
C HIS A 168 -10.34 8.82 3.49
N MET A 169 -9.02 8.88 3.67
CA MET A 169 -8.11 7.92 3.07
C MET A 169 -8.44 6.49 3.50
N GLN A 170 -8.67 6.26 4.80
CA GLN A 170 -9.09 4.96 5.32
C GLN A 170 -10.36 4.47 4.62
N ASN A 171 -11.37 5.33 4.45
CA ASN A 171 -12.61 4.99 3.76
C ASN A 171 -12.42 4.66 2.27
N LEU A 172 -11.47 5.32 1.61
CA LEU A 172 -11.11 5.02 0.22
C LEU A 172 -10.43 3.66 0.09
N VAL A 173 -9.56 3.31 1.05
CA VAL A 173 -8.73 2.11 0.91
C VAL A 173 -9.24 0.86 1.63
N LYS A 174 -10.25 0.99 2.50
CA LYS A 174 -10.80 -0.14 3.29
C LYS A 174 -11.37 -1.30 2.46
N LEU A 175 -11.68 -1.05 1.19
CA LEU A 175 -12.22 -2.06 0.28
C LEU A 175 -11.13 -2.84 -0.48
N PHE A 176 -9.87 -2.42 -0.41
CA PHE A 176 -8.78 -3.17 -1.04
C PHE A 176 -8.43 -4.42 -0.23
N PRO A 177 -8.10 -5.55 -0.89
CA PRO A 177 -7.78 -6.80 -0.19
C PRO A 177 -6.68 -6.67 0.87
N SER A 178 -5.65 -5.88 0.58
CA SER A 178 -4.52 -5.67 1.50
C SER A 178 -4.91 -4.98 2.82
N TYR A 179 -6.04 -4.27 2.87
CA TYR A 179 -6.44 -3.54 4.07
C TYR A 179 -6.64 -4.45 5.28
N GLY A 180 -7.24 -5.63 5.09
CA GLY A 180 -7.46 -6.59 6.17
C GLY A 180 -6.15 -7.03 6.81
N ASP A 181 -5.18 -7.44 6.00
CA ASP A 181 -3.85 -7.86 6.45
C ASP A 181 -3.09 -6.74 7.16
N CYS A 182 -3.22 -5.51 6.66
CA CYS A 182 -2.61 -4.34 7.31
C CYS A 182 -3.20 -4.11 8.70
N MET A 183 -4.52 -4.18 8.83
CA MET A 183 -5.18 -3.95 10.11
C MET A 183 -4.95 -5.12 11.09
N MET A 184 -4.73 -6.34 10.61
CA MET A 184 -4.25 -7.44 11.46
C MET A 184 -2.86 -7.17 12.03
N GLN A 185 -1.94 -6.58 11.24
CA GLN A 185 -0.60 -6.25 11.73
C GLN A 185 -0.60 -5.09 12.72
N PHE A 186 -1.36 -4.02 12.44
CA PHE A 186 -1.23 -2.76 13.17
C PHE A 186 -2.30 -2.49 14.21
N ASP A 187 -3.43 -3.20 14.21
CA ASP A 187 -4.62 -3.00 15.06
C ASP A 187 -5.32 -1.63 14.97
N ASN A 188 -4.65 -0.63 14.38
CA ASN A 188 -5.07 0.76 14.39
C ASN A 188 -4.57 1.47 13.12
N TRP A 189 -5.48 2.18 12.46
CA TRP A 189 -5.20 2.92 11.23
C TRP A 189 -4.11 3.99 11.40
N THR A 190 -4.15 4.77 12.47
CA THR A 190 -3.16 5.81 12.75
C THR A 190 -1.77 5.21 12.93
N LYS A 191 -1.64 4.10 13.65
CA LYS A 191 -0.33 3.40 13.80
C LYS A 191 0.23 2.94 12.46
N PHE A 192 -0.62 2.42 11.58
CA PHE A 192 -0.21 2.04 10.23
C PHE A 192 0.27 3.26 9.44
N VAL A 193 -0.50 4.35 9.41
CA VAL A 193 -0.16 5.58 8.69
C VAL A 193 1.19 6.14 9.15
N GLU A 194 1.42 6.26 10.46
CA GLU A 194 2.67 6.76 11.03
C GLU A 194 3.85 5.84 10.70
N CYS A 195 3.65 4.53 10.80
CA CYS A 195 4.68 3.53 10.51
C CYS A 195 5.07 3.53 9.03
N ALA A 196 4.08 3.60 8.13
CA ALA A 196 4.30 3.63 6.69
C ALA A 196 4.90 4.95 6.22
N GLU A 197 4.49 6.08 6.80
CA GLU A 197 5.15 7.38 6.58
C GLU A 197 6.63 7.31 6.94
N ALA A 198 6.96 6.77 8.13
CA ALA A 198 8.33 6.69 8.61
C ALA A 198 9.21 5.73 7.78
N GLN A 199 8.68 4.59 7.35
CA GLN A 199 9.45 3.58 6.61
C GLN A 199 9.57 3.88 5.11
N LEU A 200 8.51 4.40 4.49
CA LEU A 200 8.44 4.54 3.03
C LEU A 200 8.64 5.98 2.56
N GLY A 201 8.25 6.96 3.39
CA GLY A 201 8.34 8.36 3.04
C GLY A 201 7.61 8.69 1.73
N LEU A 202 6.44 8.13 1.49
CA LEU A 202 5.64 8.39 0.28
C LEU A 202 4.75 9.64 0.42
N TRP A 203 4.37 9.96 1.64
CA TRP A 203 3.60 11.15 2.01
C TRP A 203 4.22 11.80 3.25
N CYS A 204 3.61 12.88 3.72
CA CYS A 204 3.77 13.31 5.10
C CYS A 204 2.42 13.55 5.75
N THR A 205 2.35 13.39 7.07
CA THR A 205 1.17 13.76 7.85
C THR A 205 1.29 15.20 8.33
N ARG A 206 0.22 15.96 8.14
CA ARG A 206 0.08 17.35 8.59
C ARG A 206 -1.18 17.49 9.41
N ARG A 207 -1.19 18.44 10.33
CA ARG A 207 -2.37 18.80 11.12
C ARG A 207 -2.41 20.31 11.19
N TYR A 208 -3.51 20.92 10.76
CA TYR A 208 -3.65 22.35 10.91
C TYR A 208 -3.91 22.70 12.37
N THR A 209 -3.21 23.71 12.85
CA THR A 209 -3.48 24.34 14.13
C THR A 209 -4.75 25.20 14.04
N GLU A 210 -5.38 25.50 15.19
CA GLU A 210 -6.54 26.39 15.22
C GLU A 210 -6.23 27.77 14.59
N ASP A 211 -5.02 28.28 14.76
CA ASP A 211 -4.58 29.56 14.21
C ASP A 211 -4.42 29.48 12.69
N GLU A 212 -3.90 28.37 12.16
CA GLU A 212 -3.86 28.13 10.72
C GLU A 212 -5.25 28.01 10.11
N ILE A 213 -6.16 27.31 10.79
CA ILE A 213 -7.56 27.16 10.33
C ILE A 213 -8.22 28.54 10.22
N LYS A 214 -8.03 29.41 11.24
CA LYS A 214 -8.53 30.79 11.21
C LYS A 214 -7.86 31.62 10.11
N LYS A 215 -6.53 31.52 9.98
CA LYS A 215 -5.72 32.24 8.98
C LYS A 215 -6.15 31.91 7.55
N TYR A 216 -6.35 30.63 7.25
CA TYR A 216 -6.71 30.17 5.91
C TYR A 216 -8.22 30.29 5.63
N GLY A 217 -9.03 30.60 6.65
CA GLY A 217 -10.46 30.83 6.49
C GLY A 217 -11.26 29.56 6.15
N PHE A 218 -10.76 28.39 6.57
CA PHE A 218 -11.46 27.12 6.34
C PHE A 218 -12.83 27.13 7.00
N ARG A 219 -13.88 26.80 6.23
CA ARG A 219 -15.26 26.88 6.72
C ARG A 219 -15.66 25.69 7.57
N ASN A 220 -15.04 24.52 7.35
CA ASN A 220 -15.31 23.30 8.12
C ASN A 220 -14.16 22.97 9.09
N VAL A 221 -14.11 23.68 10.22
CA VAL A 221 -13.04 23.59 11.24
C VAL A 221 -12.72 22.13 11.61
N ALA A 222 -13.74 21.33 11.95
CA ALA A 222 -13.55 19.96 12.41
C ALA A 222 -12.84 19.06 11.39
N HIS A 223 -13.06 19.26 10.08
CA HIS A 223 -12.39 18.49 9.03
C HIS A 223 -10.91 18.85 8.86
N TYR A 224 -10.50 20.07 9.20
CA TYR A 224 -9.11 20.51 9.06
C TYR A 224 -8.29 20.33 10.33
N GLU A 225 -8.95 20.08 11.47
CA GLU A 225 -8.28 19.65 12.71
C GLU A 225 -7.80 18.19 12.66
N GLU A 226 -8.33 17.37 11.75
CA GLU A 226 -7.92 15.98 11.59
C GLU A 226 -6.50 15.87 10.98
N PRO A 227 -5.68 14.86 11.31
CA PRO A 227 -4.49 14.52 10.53
C PRO A 227 -4.80 14.35 9.04
N ARG A 228 -4.00 14.99 8.19
CA ARG A 228 -4.14 15.00 6.74
C ARG A 228 -2.87 14.48 6.09
N LEU A 229 -3.06 13.62 5.10
CA LEU A 229 -1.99 13.03 4.32
C LEU A 229 -1.72 13.91 3.10
N VAL A 230 -0.45 14.27 2.92
CA VAL A 230 0.02 15.13 1.83
C VAL A 230 0.99 14.33 0.99
N SER A 231 0.76 14.20 -0.32
CA SER A 231 1.77 13.65 -1.21
C SER A 231 3.05 14.48 -1.11
N LYS A 232 4.21 13.82 -1.06
CA LYS A 232 5.49 14.53 -1.09
C LYS A 232 5.65 15.42 -2.34
N ARG A 233 4.95 15.10 -3.43
CA ARG A 233 4.96 15.91 -4.66
C ARG A 233 4.31 17.27 -4.48
N PHE A 234 3.40 17.42 -3.51
CA PHE A 234 2.60 18.63 -3.32
C PHE A 234 2.86 19.28 -1.96
N ILE A 235 3.99 18.96 -1.32
CA ILE A 235 4.29 19.44 0.04
C ILE A 235 4.35 20.97 0.17
N TYR A 236 4.64 21.68 -0.91
CA TYR A 236 4.73 23.13 -0.93
C TYR A 236 3.42 23.82 -1.35
N ASP A 237 2.52 23.09 -2.02
CA ASP A 237 1.33 23.65 -2.65
C ASP A 237 0.02 23.17 -1.99
N TYR A 238 0.09 22.17 -1.09
CA TYR A 238 -1.10 21.52 -0.55
C TYR A 238 -2.03 22.47 0.22
N VAL A 239 -1.48 23.51 0.85
CA VAL A 239 -2.28 24.50 1.59
C VAL A 239 -3.17 25.28 0.63
N ASP A 240 -2.61 25.76 -0.48
CA ASP A 240 -3.38 26.45 -1.52
C ASP A 240 -4.40 25.51 -2.17
N GLY A 241 -4.02 24.24 -2.36
CA GLY A 241 -4.91 23.18 -2.81
C GLY A 241 -6.09 22.94 -1.86
N ASP A 242 -5.82 22.84 -0.56
CA ASP A 242 -6.85 22.67 0.48
C ASP A 242 -7.78 23.89 0.57
N VAL A 243 -7.25 25.11 0.49
CA VAL A 243 -8.05 26.35 0.46
C VAL A 243 -8.94 26.39 -0.76
N GLY A 244 -8.40 26.07 -1.94
CA GLY A 244 -9.18 25.99 -3.18
C GLY A 244 -10.28 24.92 -3.11
N LYS A 245 -9.97 23.76 -2.54
CA LYS A 245 -10.92 22.65 -2.35
C LYS A 245 -12.01 23.00 -1.35
N ASP A 246 -11.71 23.69 -0.24
CA ASP A 246 -12.71 24.18 0.72
C ASP A 246 -13.66 25.18 0.06
N ALA A 247 -13.11 26.13 -0.71
CA ALA A 247 -13.88 27.14 -1.41
C ALA A 247 -14.84 26.50 -2.44
N LEU A 248 -14.33 25.58 -3.27
CA LEU A 248 -15.13 24.85 -4.25
C LEU A 248 -16.20 23.99 -3.56
N HIS A 249 -15.83 23.24 -2.52
CA HIS A 249 -16.78 22.39 -1.79
C HIS A 249 -17.91 23.22 -1.18
N HIS A 250 -17.60 24.39 -0.60
CA HIS A 250 -18.62 25.29 -0.08
C HIS A 250 -19.55 25.82 -1.18
N GLU A 251 -18.98 26.28 -2.31
CA GLU A 251 -19.77 26.75 -3.46
C GLU A 251 -20.76 25.68 -3.95
N LYS A 252 -20.27 24.45 -4.14
CA LYS A 252 -21.09 23.33 -4.63
C LYS A 252 -22.10 22.85 -3.60
N PHE A 253 -21.79 22.96 -2.31
CA PHE A 253 -22.75 22.67 -1.25
C PHE A 253 -23.90 23.68 -1.22
N GLU A 254 -23.62 24.97 -1.41
CA GLU A 254 -24.66 26.00 -1.53
C GLU A 254 -25.48 25.85 -2.82
N GLU A 255 -24.86 25.43 -3.93
CA GLU A 255 -25.56 25.05 -5.17
C GLU A 255 -26.52 23.87 -4.92
N LEU A 256 -26.04 22.81 -4.26
CA LEU A 256 -26.86 21.66 -3.89
C LEU A 256 -28.04 22.05 -2.99
N LYS A 257 -27.83 22.89 -1.97
CA LYS A 257 -28.91 23.39 -1.11
C LYS A 257 -30.01 24.09 -1.91
N LYS A 258 -29.64 24.93 -2.88
CA LYS A 258 -30.60 25.63 -3.75
C LYS A 258 -31.40 24.63 -4.60
N LEU A 259 -30.74 23.61 -5.15
CA LEU A 259 -31.39 22.55 -5.93
C LEU A 259 -32.37 21.73 -5.07
N VAL A 260 -31.95 21.33 -3.87
CA VAL A 260 -32.81 20.63 -2.91
C VAL A 260 -34.01 21.50 -2.55
N ALA A 261 -33.80 22.77 -2.19
CA ALA A 261 -34.88 23.70 -1.86
C ALA A 261 -35.87 23.89 -3.02
N ALA A 262 -35.38 23.99 -4.27
CA ALA A 262 -36.23 24.07 -5.46
C ALA A 262 -37.06 22.79 -5.66
N ALA A 263 -36.49 21.61 -5.43
CA ALA A 263 -37.20 20.34 -5.51
C ALA A 263 -38.27 20.20 -4.41
N LEU A 264 -37.97 20.59 -3.17
CA LEU A 264 -38.93 20.59 -2.06
C LEU A 264 -40.12 21.54 -2.32
N ASN A 265 -39.89 22.67 -2.99
CA ASN A 265 -40.91 23.66 -3.32
C ASN A 265 -41.77 23.30 -4.55
N SER A 266 -41.18 22.62 -5.54
CA SER A 266 -41.84 22.31 -6.82
C SER A 266 -42.64 21.00 -6.81
N CYS A 267 -42.34 20.08 -5.89
CA CYS A 267 -42.96 18.77 -5.85
C CYS A 267 -43.78 18.55 -4.59
N THR A 268 -45.09 18.32 -4.76
CA THR A 268 -45.99 18.01 -3.65
C THR A 268 -45.56 16.78 -2.84
N ASP A 269 -44.93 15.80 -3.49
CA ASP A 269 -44.43 14.57 -2.87
C ASP A 269 -43.11 14.76 -2.11
N CYS A 270 -42.43 15.90 -2.33
CA CYS A 270 -41.15 16.23 -1.68
C CYS A 270 -41.31 17.23 -0.53
N ARG A 271 -42.52 17.53 -0.06
CA ARG A 271 -42.75 18.63 0.92
C ARG A 271 -42.15 18.41 2.32
N ARG A 272 -41.58 17.24 2.61
CA ARG A 272 -40.87 17.00 3.88
C ARG A 272 -39.39 17.37 3.70
N PRO A 273 -38.81 18.21 4.56
CA PRO A 273 -37.41 18.68 4.44
C PRO A 273 -36.35 17.57 4.36
N SER A 274 -36.71 16.34 4.72
CA SER A 274 -35.85 15.16 4.71
C SER A 274 -36.17 14.14 3.61
N HIS A 275 -37.11 14.44 2.70
CA HIS A 275 -37.59 13.46 1.74
C HIS A 275 -37.77 14.05 0.35
N LEU A 276 -36.79 13.78 -0.51
CA LEU A 276 -36.93 13.95 -1.95
C LEU A 276 -37.48 12.65 -2.55
N CYS A 277 -38.43 12.75 -3.48
CA CYS A 277 -38.91 11.58 -4.21
C CYS A 277 -37.78 11.01 -5.09
N LYS A 278 -37.88 9.71 -5.45
CA LYS A 278 -36.85 9.01 -6.24
C LYS A 278 -36.46 9.75 -7.52
N LYS A 279 -37.42 10.41 -8.17
CA LYS A 279 -37.18 11.22 -9.37
C LYS A 279 -36.23 12.37 -9.09
N HIS A 280 -36.55 13.24 -8.13
CA HIS A 280 -35.68 14.37 -7.76
C HIS A 280 -34.34 13.93 -7.19
N LEU A 281 -34.30 12.84 -6.41
CA LEU A 281 -33.02 12.28 -5.95
C LEU A 281 -32.14 11.87 -7.13
N THR A 282 -32.70 11.19 -8.12
CA THR A 282 -31.97 10.75 -9.32
C THR A 282 -31.46 11.96 -10.10
N GLU A 283 -32.33 12.93 -10.36
CA GLU A 283 -31.96 14.18 -11.05
C GLU A 283 -30.86 14.93 -10.31
N ILE A 284 -31.03 15.20 -9.01
CA ILE A 284 -30.03 15.92 -8.19
C ILE A 284 -28.71 15.15 -8.13
N SER A 285 -28.74 13.83 -7.97
CA SER A 285 -27.54 12.98 -7.90
C SER A 285 -26.68 13.02 -9.16
N SER A 286 -27.29 13.33 -10.31
CA SER A 286 -26.60 13.47 -11.60
C SER A 286 -26.06 14.88 -11.87
N MET A 287 -26.33 15.85 -10.99
CA MET A 287 -25.91 17.23 -11.17
C MET A 287 -24.39 17.40 -10.94
N PRO A 288 -23.71 18.26 -11.71
CA PRO A 288 -22.27 18.49 -11.56
C PRO A 288 -21.84 18.85 -10.14
N CYS A 289 -22.65 19.63 -9.41
CA CYS A 289 -22.34 19.99 -8.02
C CYS A 289 -22.28 18.78 -7.09
N VAL A 290 -23.15 17.78 -7.27
CA VAL A 290 -23.11 16.54 -6.47
C VAL A 290 -21.90 15.70 -6.85
N LEU A 291 -21.59 15.61 -8.16
CA LEU A 291 -20.41 14.89 -8.63
C LEU A 291 -19.10 15.51 -8.11
N GLN A 292 -19.04 16.84 -7.97
CA GLN A 292 -17.89 17.57 -7.43
C GLN A 292 -17.80 17.55 -5.90
N LEU A 293 -18.92 17.38 -5.19
CA LEU A 293 -18.94 17.18 -3.74
C LEU A 293 -18.55 15.74 -3.35
N ASN A 294 -18.76 14.78 -4.26
CA ASN A 294 -18.29 13.43 -4.04
C ASN A 294 -16.76 13.40 -4.12
N PRO A 295 -16.07 12.72 -3.19
CA PRO A 295 -14.63 12.51 -3.32
C PRO A 295 -14.35 11.89 -4.70
N PRO A 296 -13.26 12.31 -5.37
CA PRO A 296 -12.88 11.73 -6.66
C PRO A 296 -12.99 10.22 -6.61
N ASN A 297 -13.52 9.60 -7.67
CA ASN A 297 -13.48 8.15 -7.76
C ASN A 297 -12.02 7.74 -8.02
N TYR A 298 -11.21 7.73 -6.95
CA TYR A 298 -9.81 7.37 -7.01
C TYR A 298 -9.61 5.90 -7.39
N LEU A 299 -10.70 5.11 -7.42
CA LEU A 299 -10.64 3.79 -8.06
C LEU A 299 -10.30 3.93 -9.53
N ALA A 300 -10.77 4.94 -10.26
CA ALA A 300 -10.47 5.07 -11.69
C ALA A 300 -8.95 5.21 -11.99
N PRO A 301 -8.17 6.08 -11.33
CA PRO A 301 -6.70 6.07 -11.45
C PRO A 301 -6.02 4.77 -11.01
N VAL A 302 -6.64 4.02 -10.09
CA VAL A 302 -6.11 2.77 -9.53
C VAL A 302 -6.51 1.53 -10.35
N THR A 303 -7.64 1.58 -11.08
CA THR A 303 -8.23 0.50 -11.89
C THR A 303 -8.01 0.70 -13.38
N ALA A 304 -7.85 1.94 -13.85
CA ALA A 304 -7.42 2.20 -15.20
C ALA A 304 -6.01 1.63 -15.33
N GLU A 305 -5.87 0.70 -16.29
CA GLU A 305 -4.60 0.09 -16.62
C GLU A 305 -3.55 1.18 -16.89
N GLY A 306 -2.69 1.45 -15.91
CA GLY A 306 -1.59 2.38 -16.03
C GLY A 306 -1.94 3.85 -15.86
N ILE A 307 -1.59 4.40 -14.69
CA ILE A 307 -0.65 5.53 -14.76
C ILE A 307 0.50 4.98 -15.60
N VAL A 308 0.80 5.58 -16.75
CA VAL A 308 1.61 5.09 -17.91
C VAL A 308 2.90 4.30 -17.57
N TRP A 309 3.31 4.26 -16.31
CA TRP A 309 4.50 3.61 -15.75
C TRP A 309 4.22 2.54 -14.65
N ARG A 310 2.96 2.16 -14.35
CA ARG A 310 2.63 1.23 -13.23
C ARG A 310 1.48 0.26 -13.55
N ILE A 311 1.71 -1.04 -13.40
CA ILE A 311 0.64 -2.07 -13.36
C ILE A 311 0.19 -2.25 -11.91
N VAL A 312 -1.09 -1.98 -11.64
CA VAL A 312 -1.68 -2.09 -10.30
C VAL A 312 -2.58 -3.34 -10.23
N LEU A 313 -2.01 -4.49 -9.91
CA LEU A 313 -2.79 -5.73 -9.68
C LEU A 313 -3.55 -5.68 -8.35
N GLN A 314 -4.88 -5.83 -8.36
CA GLN A 314 -5.71 -5.76 -7.14
C GLN A 314 -5.71 -7.07 -6.32
N ASP A 315 -4.59 -7.77 -6.27
CA ASP A 315 -4.41 -9.04 -5.57
C ASP A 315 -3.52 -8.80 -4.33
N PRO A 316 -3.84 -9.38 -3.15
CA PRO A 316 -3.05 -9.21 -1.93
C PRO A 316 -1.58 -9.63 -2.08
N LEU A 317 -1.26 -10.53 -3.02
CA LEU A 317 0.07 -11.10 -3.14
C LEU A 317 1.10 -10.19 -3.81
N HIS A 318 0.71 -9.18 -4.58
CA HIS A 318 1.66 -8.38 -5.37
C HIS A 318 2.10 -7.10 -4.65
N PRO A 319 3.20 -7.10 -3.87
CA PRO A 319 3.89 -5.85 -3.57
C PRO A 319 4.46 -5.30 -4.89
N LEU A 320 4.46 -3.99 -5.03
CA LEU A 320 4.92 -3.36 -6.26
C LEU A 320 6.38 -3.71 -6.57
N ARG A 321 6.68 -3.83 -7.87
CA ARG A 321 8.05 -3.82 -8.37
C ARG A 321 8.71 -2.53 -7.87
N VAL A 322 9.63 -2.66 -6.91
CA VAL A 322 10.38 -1.53 -6.39
C VAL A 322 11.48 -1.18 -7.40
N VAL A 323 11.11 -0.53 -8.50
CA VAL A 323 12.10 0.14 -9.35
C VAL A 323 12.52 1.40 -8.60
N TRP A 324 13.54 1.27 -7.75
CA TRP A 324 14.25 2.41 -7.16
C TRP A 324 14.98 3.17 -8.27
N GLU A 325 14.28 3.94 -9.10
CA GLU A 325 14.90 5.14 -9.65
C GLU A 325 15.07 6.11 -8.49
N ARG A 326 16.19 6.01 -7.77
CA ARG A 326 16.79 7.20 -7.16
C ARG A 326 17.12 8.14 -8.31
N LYS A 327 16.13 8.91 -8.78
CA LYS A 327 16.40 10.23 -9.33
C LYS A 327 16.96 11.03 -8.18
N VAL A 328 18.29 10.97 -8.05
CA VAL A 328 19.06 12.09 -7.53
C VAL A 328 18.74 13.23 -8.47
N THR A 329 17.67 13.98 -8.18
CA THR A 329 17.54 15.33 -8.66
C THR A 329 18.71 16.07 -8.03
N ARG A 330 19.81 16.17 -8.79
CA ARG A 330 20.73 17.28 -8.62
C ARG A 330 19.87 18.52 -8.77
N VAL A 331 19.52 19.13 -7.64
CA VAL A 331 19.13 20.54 -7.61
C VAL A 331 20.25 21.26 -8.36
N PRO A 332 19.96 22.00 -9.45
CA PRO A 332 20.99 22.80 -10.06
C PRO A 332 21.42 23.83 -9.01
N ASP A 333 22.72 23.89 -8.71
CA ASP A 333 23.32 25.04 -8.07
C ASP A 333 22.99 26.27 -8.93
N PHE A 334 21.99 27.04 -8.52
CA PHE A 334 21.84 28.42 -8.98
C PHE A 334 22.42 29.32 -7.91
N ARG A 335 23.54 29.94 -8.29
CA ARG A 335 23.99 31.22 -7.74
C ARG A 335 22.92 32.29 -7.92
#